data_AF-A0A2U9SCV6-F1
#
_entry.id   AF-A0A2U9SCV6-F1
#
_cell.length_a   1.000
_cell.length_b   1.000
_cell.length_c   1.000
_cell.angle_alpha   90.00
_cell.angle_beta   90.00
_cell.angle_gamma   90.00
#
_symmetry.space_group_name_H-M   'P 1'
#
loop_
_entity.id
_entity.type
_entity.pdbx_description
1 polymer ?
#
loop_
_entity_poly.entity_id
_entity_poly.type
_entity_poly.pdbx_seq_one_letter_code
_entity_poly.pdbx_strand_id
1 'polypeptide(L)' 'MAGAERHGHVPAPTVPDELFRPLIAHFQPRKVILSGSQARGDATEDSDYDLFVVVEDDTPPHKRWRSWRGCLRRWFG' A
#
# COMPACT_ATOMS: atom_id res chain seq x y z
N MET A 1 28.70 13.60 -30.98
CA MET A 1 27.35 13.24 -31.47
C MET A 1 27.26 11.72 -31.41
N ALA A 2 26.41 11.03 -30.67
CA ALA A 2 25.19 11.39 -29.96
C ALA A 2 25.20 10.76 -28.55
N GLY A 3 24.62 11.47 -27.59
CA GLY A 3 24.46 10.98 -26.23
C GLY A 3 23.42 9.87 -26.21
N ALA A 4 23.77 8.73 -25.61
CA ALA A 4 22.81 7.73 -25.23
C ALA A 4 21.84 8.38 -24.23
N GLU A 5 20.60 8.60 -24.68
CA GLU A 5 19.50 8.99 -23.82
C GLU A 5 19.35 7.88 -22.78
N ARG A 6 19.86 8.16 -21.58
CA ARG A 6 19.54 7.36 -20.40
C ARG A 6 18.05 7.57 -20.22
N HIS A 7 17.22 6.60 -20.60
CA HIS A 7 15.86 6.51 -20.09
C HIS A 7 15.98 6.68 -18.59
N GLY A 8 15.56 7.85 -18.10
CA GLY A 8 15.60 8.17 -16.68
C GLY A 8 14.94 7.01 -15.96
N HIS A 9 15.59 6.50 -14.95
CA HIS A 9 14.91 5.66 -13.97
C HIS A 9 13.77 6.53 -13.44
N VAL A 10 12.56 6.34 -13.97
CA VAL A 10 11.36 6.90 -13.36
C VAL A 10 11.30 6.18 -12.03
N PRO A 11 11.52 6.89 -10.90
CA PRO A 11 11.44 6.24 -9.61
C PRO A 11 10.08 5.57 -9.52
N ALA A 12 10.07 4.30 -9.13
CA ALA A 12 8.82 3.59 -8.95
C ALA A 12 7.94 4.42 -7.99
N PRO A 13 6.62 4.50 -8.24
CA PRO A 13 5.72 5.27 -7.37
C PRO A 13 5.94 4.84 -5.92
N THR A 14 6.30 5.80 -5.06
CA THR A 14 6.61 5.55 -3.66
C THR A 14 5.43 5.95 -2.79
N VAL A 15 5.05 5.06 -1.89
CA VAL A 15 4.06 5.37 -0.84
C VAL A 15 4.73 6.23 0.23
N PRO A 16 4.13 7.36 0.67
CA PRO A 16 4.70 8.21 1.71
C PRO A 16 4.93 7.44 3.02
N ASP A 17 6.02 7.78 3.70
CA ASP A 17 6.43 7.17 4.96
C ASP A 17 5.37 7.37 6.05
N GLU A 18 4.67 8.50 6.02
CA GLU A 18 3.60 8.85 6.97
C GLU A 18 2.41 7.89 6.88
N LEU A 19 2.13 7.36 5.68
CA LEU A 19 1.12 6.31 5.49
C LEU A 19 1.72 4.93 5.81
N PHE A 20 2.96 4.67 5.37
CA PHE A 20 3.55 3.34 5.43
C PHE A 20 3.97 2.94 6.85
N ARG A 21 4.58 3.84 7.63
CA ARG A 21 5.05 3.56 9.00
C ARG A 21 3.96 3.07 9.96
N PRO A 22 2.81 3.75 10.12
CA PRO A 22 1.75 3.27 11.00
C PRO A 22 1.11 1.96 10.49
N LEU A 23 1.02 1.77 9.17
CA LEU A 23 0.54 0.53 8.56
C LEU A 23 1.45 -0.65 8.94
N ILE A 24 2.78 -0.51 8.77
CA ILE A 24 3.73 -1.57 9.13
C ILE A 24 3.70 -1.84 10.64
N ALA A 25 3.70 -0.79 11.47
CA ALA A 25 3.69 -0.93 12.92
C ALA A 25 2.44 -1.64 13.44
N HIS A 26 1.28 -1.39 12.83
CA HIS A 26 0.01 -1.97 13.28
C HIS A 26 -0.22 -3.37 12.74
N PHE A 27 0.04 -3.60 11.44
CA PHE A 27 -0.37 -4.82 10.76
C PHE A 27 0.75 -5.84 10.58
N GLN A 28 2.03 -5.45 10.74
CA GLN A 28 3.19 -6.31 10.50
C GLN A 28 3.05 -7.16 9.22
N PRO A 29 2.79 -6.54 8.06
CA PRO A 29 2.40 -7.27 6.87
C PRO A 29 3.56 -8.05 6.27
N ARG A 30 3.22 -9.16 5.61
CA ARG A 30 4.19 -9.90 4.79
C ARG A 30 4.47 -9.22 3.47
N LYS A 31 3.46 -8.56 2.91
CA LYS A 31 3.54 -7.89 1.61
C LYS A 31 2.55 -6.74 1.57
N VAL A 32 3.01 -5.63 0.99
CA VAL A 32 2.14 -4.52 0.60
C VAL A 32 2.27 -4.35 -0.90
N ILE A 33 1.13 -4.23 -1.59
CA ILE A 33 1.05 -4.07 -3.04
C ILE A 33 0.34 -2.75 -3.31
N LEU A 34 1.02 -1.86 -4.04
CA LEU A 34 0.41 -0.64 -4.55
C LEU A 34 -0.44 -0.97 -5.77
N SER A 35 -1.66 -0.46 -5.79
CA SER A 35 -2.60 -0.56 -6.90
C SER A 35 -3.10 0.85 -7.27
N GLY A 36 -4.09 0.92 -8.15
CA GLY A 36 -4.74 2.18 -8.47
C GLY A 36 -3.88 3.09 -9.35
N SER A 37 -4.21 4.38 -9.32
CA SER A 37 -3.57 5.36 -10.21
C SER A 37 -2.10 5.58 -9.89
N GLN A 38 -1.75 5.52 -8.60
CA GLN A 38 -0.38 5.59 -8.12
C GLN A 38 0.48 4.48 -8.75
N ALA A 39 -0.02 3.24 -8.81
CA ALA A 39 0.70 2.13 -9.44
C ALA A 39 0.86 2.27 -10.96
N ARG A 40 -0.12 2.89 -11.64
CA ARG A 40 -0.11 3.04 -13.12
C ARG A 40 0.67 4.26 -13.59
N GLY A 41 0.94 5.22 -12.71
CA GLY A 41 1.59 6.48 -13.05
C GLY A 41 0.65 7.52 -13.66
N ASP A 42 -0.67 7.35 -13.52
CA ASP A 42 -1.71 8.30 -13.95
C ASP A 42 -2.30 9.08 -12.76
N ALA A 43 -1.66 9.01 -11.58
CA ALA A 43 -2.07 9.74 -10.38
C ALA A 43 -1.89 11.26 -10.52
N THR A 44 -2.86 11.99 -9.97
CA THR A 44 -2.82 13.43 -9.71
C THR A 44 -2.47 13.70 -8.24
N GLU A 45 -2.27 14.97 -7.87
CA GLU A 45 -2.00 15.37 -6.48
C GLU A 45 -3.12 14.96 -5.50
N ASP A 46 -4.38 14.95 -5.97
CA ASP A 46 -5.55 14.55 -5.18
C ASP A 46 -5.85 13.03 -5.24
N SER A 47 -4.99 12.23 -5.89
CA SER A 47 -5.23 10.80 -6.02
C SER A 47 -4.94 10.04 -4.73
N ASP A 48 -5.91 9.23 -4.29
CA ASP A 48 -5.76 8.31 -3.17
C ASP A 48 -4.69 7.23 -3.41
N TYR A 49 -4.22 6.62 -2.31
CA TYR A 49 -3.35 5.45 -2.35
C TYR A 49 -4.14 4.16 -2.12
N ASP A 50 -4.23 3.31 -3.14
CA ASP A 50 -4.83 1.98 -3.04
C ASP A 50 -3.79 0.94 -2.64
N LEU A 51 -3.87 0.41 -1.42
CA LEU A 51 -2.93 -0.59 -0.91
C LEU A 51 -3.63 -1.93 -0.67
N PHE A 52 -3.08 -3.01 -1.22
CA PHE A 52 -3.43 -4.36 -0.82
C PHE A 52 -2.39 -4.91 0.16
N VAL A 53 -2.83 -5.19 1.39
CA VAL A 53 -1.96 -5.60 2.50
C VAL A 53 -2.20 -7.07 2.82
N VAL A 54 -1.16 -7.88 2.72
CA VAL A 54 -1.18 -9.31 3.07
C VAL A 54 -0.59 -9.48 4.47
N VAL A 55 -1.42 -9.94 5.40
CA VAL A 55 -1.04 -10.18 6.81
C VAL A 55 -1.21 -11.67 7.12
N GLU A 56 -0.38 -12.20 8.01
CA GLU A 56 -0.62 -13.54 8.57
C GLU A 56 -1.78 -13.49 9.57
N ASP A 57 -2.69 -14.45 9.47
CA ASP A 57 -3.88 -14.48 10.33
C ASP A 57 -4.34 -15.90 10.62
N ASP A 58 -4.20 -16.30 11.87
CA ASP A 58 -4.64 -17.58 12.40
C ASP A 58 -6.12 -17.58 12.81
N THR A 59 -6.85 -16.48 12.61
CA THR A 59 -8.28 -16.41 12.92
C THR A 59 -9.06 -17.43 12.07
N PRO A 60 -9.95 -18.23 12.68
CA PRO A 60 -10.81 -19.16 11.96
C PRO A 60 -11.62 -18.46 10.85
N PRO A 61 -11.80 -19.05 9.66
CA PRO A 61 -12.43 -18.38 8.52
C PRO A 61 -13.81 -17.76 8.83
N HIS A 62 -14.63 -18.44 9.64
CA HIS A 62 -15.96 -17.97 10.04
C HIS A 62 -15.95 -16.78 11.02
N LYS A 63 -14.81 -16.44 11.62
CA LYS A 63 -14.62 -15.26 12.50
C LYS A 63 -13.77 -14.17 11.86
N ARG A 64 -12.98 -14.52 10.83
CA ARG A 64 -12.00 -13.66 10.18
C ARG A 64 -12.59 -12.30 9.82
N TRP A 65 -13.71 -12.28 9.11
CA TRP A 65 -14.33 -11.03 8.67
C TRP A 65 -14.68 -10.08 9.83
N ARG A 66 -15.28 -10.62 10.90
CA ARG A 66 -15.66 -9.80 12.06
C ARG A 66 -14.43 -9.26 12.80
N SER A 67 -13.39 -10.08 12.92
CA SER A 67 -12.11 -9.67 13.50
C SER A 67 -11.48 -8.52 12.71
N TRP A 68 -11.35 -8.69 11.39
CA TRP A 68 -10.74 -7.69 10.50
C TRP A 68 -11.54 -6.41 10.38
N ARG A 69 -12.88 -6.48 10.34
CA ARG A 69 -13.72 -5.27 10.38
C ARG A 69 -13.44 -4.44 11.63
N GLY A 70 -13.32 -5.08 12.80
CA GLY A 70 -13.02 -4.40 14.05
C GLY A 70 -11.63 -3.76 14.06
N CYS A 71 -10.64 -4.50 13.54
CA CYS A 71 -9.27 -4.02 13.39
C CYS A 71 -9.20 -2.79 12.48
N LEU A 72 -9.76 -2.87 11.26
CA LEU A 72 -9.78 -1.75 10.32
C LEU A 72 -10.48 -0.52 10.89
N ARG A 73 -11.61 -0.71 11.58
CA ARG A 73 -12.34 0.41 12.21
C ARG A 73 -11.53 1.13 13.30
N ARG A 74 -10.65 0.41 14.00
CA ARG A 74 -9.76 0.97 15.02
C ARG A 74 -8.54 1.65 14.42
N TRP A 75 -8.14 1.26 13.22
CA TRP A 75 -7.03 1.89 12.53
C TRP A 75 -7.44 3.20 11.85
N PHE A 76 -8.66 3.27 11.30
CA PHE A 76 -9.21 4.47 10.66
C PHE A 76 -9.91 5.46 11.60
N GLY A 77 -10.04 5.17 12.89
CA GLY A 77 -10.77 6.00 13.85
C GLY A 77 -9.99 6.20 15.12
#